data_AF-A0A6J4F9G2-F1
#
_entry.id   AF-A0A6J4F9G2-F1
#
_cell.length_a   1.000
_cell.length_b   1.000
_cell.length_c   1.000
_cell.angle_alpha   90.00
_cell.angle_beta   90.00
_cell.angle_gamma   90.00
#
_symmetry.space_group_name_H-M   'P 1'
#
loop_
_entity.id
_entity.type
_entity.pdbx_description
1 polymer ?
#
loop_
_entity_poly.entity_id
_entity_poly.type
_entity_poly.pdbx_seq_one_letter_code
_entity_poly.pdbx_strand_id
1 'polypeptide(L)'
;MNQLDPSAQDSLILKKELVGLFGHLQKIRKELAALNPPGAENHFGSMSEQLDAIVHATEGATNSIMESVEGIDTLMGEARTYCQGGKLGDIFDQVTDKVNTVFEACSFQDITGQRITKVVNSMKFVEERINAIIFTWGREELTKVVVEIKEKQDDPDKNLLHGPQLPGQGVSQDEVDRMLAQTDIDKLFG
;
A
#
# COMPACT_ATOMS: atom_id res chain seq x y z
N MET A 1 -8.90 -31.33 28.97
CA MET A 1 -7.85 -30.63 28.19
C MET A 1 -8.02 -31.10 26.76
N ASN A 2 -8.88 -30.42 25.99
CA ASN A 2 -9.18 -30.79 24.60
C ASN A 2 -7.97 -30.45 23.74
N GLN A 3 -7.12 -31.44 23.45
CA GLN A 3 -6.18 -31.33 22.33
C GLN A 3 -7.04 -31.37 21.07
N LEU A 4 -7.20 -30.20 20.43
CA LEU A 4 -7.75 -30.10 19.09
C LEU A 4 -6.91 -30.99 18.15
N ASP A 5 -7.58 -31.75 17.30
CA ASP A 5 -6.98 -32.56 16.23
C ASP A 5 -5.95 -31.70 15.47
N PRO A 6 -4.68 -32.15 15.30
CA PRO A 6 -3.65 -31.43 14.55
C PRO A 6 -4.14 -30.91 13.19
N SER A 7 -4.99 -31.68 12.51
CA SER A 7 -5.59 -31.30 11.21
C SER A 7 -6.54 -30.08 11.31
N ALA A 8 -7.29 -29.97 12.42
CA ALA A 8 -8.18 -28.86 12.67
C ALA A 8 -7.40 -27.58 13.03
N GLN A 9 -6.27 -27.74 13.72
CA GLN A 9 -5.39 -26.63 14.09
C GLN A 9 -4.66 -26.07 12.86
N ASP A 10 -4.18 -26.92 11.96
CA ASP A 10 -3.58 -26.51 10.68
C ASP A 10 -4.60 -25.79 9.79
N SER A 11 -5.84 -26.29 9.72
CA SER A 11 -6.92 -25.63 8.99
C SER A 11 -7.21 -24.22 9.52
N LEU A 12 -7.19 -24.04 10.83
CA LEU A 12 -7.42 -22.73 11.45
C LEU A 12 -6.29 -21.74 11.13
N ILE A 13 -5.03 -22.20 11.14
CA ILE A 13 -3.88 -21.38 10.77
C ILE A 13 -3.99 -20.93 9.31
N LEU A 14 -4.27 -21.84 8.39
CA LEU A 14 -4.50 -21.54 6.97
C LEU A 14 -5.63 -20.52 6.75
N LYS A 15 -6.73 -20.67 7.50
CA LYS A 15 -7.84 -19.71 7.47
C LYS A 15 -7.42 -18.31 7.92
N LYS A 16 -6.66 -18.23 9.02
CA LYS A 16 -6.15 -16.97 9.53
C LYS A 16 -5.23 -16.28 8.53
N GLU A 17 -4.29 -17.02 7.93
CA GLU A 17 -3.37 -16.48 6.92
C GLU A 17 -4.12 -15.96 5.69
N LEU A 18 -5.13 -16.69 5.18
CA LEU A 18 -5.91 -16.23 4.04
C LEU A 18 -6.70 -14.95 4.33
N VAL A 19 -7.31 -14.85 5.52
CA VAL A 19 -8.02 -13.62 5.94
C VAL A 19 -7.03 -12.46 6.08
N GLY A 20 -5.82 -12.72 6.59
CA GLY A 20 -4.74 -11.74 6.64
C GLY A 20 -4.34 -11.24 5.25
N LEU A 21 -4.09 -12.16 4.30
CA LEU A 21 -3.77 -11.83 2.91
C LEU A 21 -4.89 -11.01 2.26
N PHE A 22 -6.15 -11.40 2.44
CA PHE A 22 -7.28 -10.64 1.91
C PHE A 22 -7.36 -9.23 2.48
N GLY A 23 -7.19 -9.07 3.80
CA GLY A 23 -7.15 -7.76 4.43
C GLY A 23 -6.03 -6.88 3.87
N HIS A 24 -4.85 -7.48 3.64
CA HIS A 24 -3.73 -6.78 3.01
C HIS A 24 -4.03 -6.37 1.56
N LEU A 25 -4.67 -7.24 0.78
CA LEU A 25 -5.13 -6.92 -0.57
C LEU A 25 -6.13 -5.75 -0.58
N GLN A 26 -7.06 -5.69 0.38
CA GLN A 26 -7.97 -4.54 0.49
C GLN A 26 -7.24 -3.24 0.82
N LYS A 27 -6.18 -3.30 1.64
CA LYS A 27 -5.33 -2.15 1.94
C LYS A 27 -4.61 -1.66 0.67
N ILE A 28 -4.02 -2.57 -0.09
CA ILE A 28 -3.36 -2.25 -1.38
C ILE A 28 -4.35 -1.60 -2.35
N ARG A 29 -5.57 -2.15 -2.52
CA ARG A 29 -6.62 -1.53 -3.35
C ARG A 29 -6.90 -0.08 -2.96
N LYS A 30 -6.94 0.21 -1.65
CA LYS A 30 -7.20 1.57 -1.16
C LYS A 30 -6.04 2.51 -1.45
N GLU A 31 -4.81 2.03 -1.32
CA GLU A 31 -3.61 2.80 -1.63
C GLU A 31 -3.50 3.07 -3.14
N LEU A 32 -3.74 2.07 -3.98
CA LEU A 32 -3.76 2.21 -5.44
C LEU A 32 -4.86 3.17 -5.91
N ALA A 33 -6.06 3.10 -5.33
CA ALA A 33 -7.14 4.04 -5.63
C ALA A 33 -6.75 5.51 -5.35
N ALA A 34 -5.90 5.75 -4.35
CA ALA A 34 -5.42 7.09 -4.01
C ALA A 34 -4.37 7.63 -5.00
N LEU A 35 -3.74 6.76 -5.80
CA LEU A 35 -2.77 7.13 -6.83
C LEU A 35 -3.42 7.46 -8.18
N ASN A 36 -4.73 7.24 -8.32
CA ASN A 36 -5.42 7.53 -9.57
C ASN A 36 -5.36 9.03 -9.90
N PRO A 37 -5.20 9.39 -11.19
CA PRO A 37 -5.16 10.78 -11.63
C PRO A 37 -6.41 11.57 -11.20
N PRO A 38 -6.29 12.88 -10.95
CA PRO A 38 -7.44 13.74 -10.63
C PRO A 38 -8.49 13.67 -11.74
N GLY A 39 -9.70 13.21 -11.41
CA GLY A 39 -10.81 13.09 -12.36
C GLY A 39 -10.99 11.69 -12.98
N ALA A 40 -10.11 10.74 -12.69
CA ALA A 40 -10.42 9.33 -12.92
C ALA A 40 -11.59 8.92 -12.01
N GLU A 41 -12.58 8.20 -12.53
CA GLU A 41 -13.68 7.68 -11.71
C GLU A 41 -13.09 6.90 -10.53
N ASN A 42 -13.65 7.09 -9.33
CA ASN A 42 -13.32 6.31 -8.14
C ASN A 42 -13.85 4.88 -8.32
N HIS A 43 -13.28 4.14 -9.27
CA HIS A 43 -13.53 2.73 -9.43
C HIS A 43 -12.85 2.01 -8.28
N PHE A 44 -13.67 1.52 -7.35
CA PHE A 44 -13.33 0.38 -6.49
C PHE A 44 -13.28 -0.91 -7.36
N GLY A 45 -12.46 -0.87 -8.41
CA GLY A 45 -12.16 -2.02 -9.24
C GLY A 45 -11.25 -3.02 -8.51
N SER A 46 -10.94 -4.12 -9.20
CA SER A 46 -9.88 -5.04 -8.80
C SER A 46 -8.52 -4.33 -8.74
N MET A 47 -7.55 -4.88 -8.00
CA MET A 47 -6.17 -4.32 -8.00
C MET A 47 -5.59 -4.35 -9.40
N SER A 48 -5.89 -5.38 -10.18
CA SER A 48 -5.44 -5.49 -11.56
C SER A 48 -5.90 -4.29 -12.40
N GLU A 49 -7.19 -3.95 -12.35
CA GLU A 49 -7.74 -2.82 -13.13
C GLU A 49 -7.10 -1.49 -12.73
N GLN A 50 -6.84 -1.29 -11.44
CA GLN A 50 -6.17 -0.07 -10.95
C GLN A 50 -4.71 0.00 -11.42
N LEU A 51 -3.98 -1.12 -11.39
CA LEU A 51 -2.60 -1.18 -11.89
C LEU A 51 -2.53 -1.03 -13.41
N ASP A 52 -3.46 -1.62 -14.16
CA ASP A 52 -3.57 -1.45 -15.62
C ASP A 52 -3.82 0.02 -15.97
N ALA A 53 -4.69 0.70 -15.22
CA ALA A 53 -4.93 2.14 -15.40
C ALA A 53 -3.67 2.98 -15.16
N ILE A 54 -2.85 2.63 -14.16
CA ILE A 54 -1.56 3.31 -13.90
C ILE A 54 -0.58 3.07 -15.05
N VAL A 55 -0.49 1.85 -15.57
CA VAL A 55 0.36 1.52 -16.73
C VAL A 55 -0.04 2.37 -17.93
N HIS A 56 -1.32 2.37 -18.28
CA HIS A 56 -1.83 3.17 -19.39
C HIS A 56 -1.65 4.68 -19.21
N ALA A 57 -1.88 5.21 -18.00
CA ALA A 57 -1.63 6.62 -17.71
C ALA A 57 -0.15 6.98 -17.89
N THR A 58 0.76 6.08 -17.49
CA THR A 58 2.21 6.28 -17.60
C THR A 58 2.68 6.19 -19.06
N GLU A 59 2.15 5.25 -19.85
CA GLU A 59 2.38 5.15 -21.29
C GLU A 59 1.87 6.40 -22.01
N GLY A 60 0.64 6.83 -21.71
CA GLY A 60 0.06 8.04 -22.29
C GLY A 60 0.88 9.29 -21.99
N ALA A 61 1.31 9.48 -20.74
CA ALA A 61 2.19 10.58 -20.36
C ALA A 61 3.53 10.53 -21.11
N THR A 62 4.11 9.34 -21.29
CA THR A 62 5.37 9.16 -22.03
C THR A 62 5.20 9.51 -23.50
N ASN A 63 4.11 9.09 -24.14
CA ASN A 63 3.80 9.49 -25.52
C ASN A 63 3.66 11.01 -25.65
N SER A 64 2.92 11.67 -24.75
CA SER A 64 2.80 13.14 -24.77
C SER A 64 4.14 13.86 -24.60
N ILE A 65 5.05 13.32 -23.79
CA ILE A 65 6.42 13.84 -23.65
C ILE A 65 7.17 13.67 -24.98
N MET A 66 7.14 12.49 -25.59
CA MET A 66 7.82 12.23 -26.86
C MET A 66 7.29 13.14 -27.98
N GLU A 67 5.97 13.26 -28.14
CA GLU A 67 5.33 14.16 -29.11
C GLU A 67 5.76 15.62 -28.89
N SER A 68 5.83 16.07 -27.63
CA SER A 68 6.29 17.43 -27.30
C SER A 68 7.75 17.64 -27.70
N VAL A 69 8.59 16.64 -27.48
CA VAL A 69 10.03 16.67 -27.81
C VAL A 69 10.25 16.60 -29.33
N GLU A 70 9.47 15.81 -30.07
CA GLU A 70 9.45 15.80 -31.53
C GLU A 70 9.06 17.18 -32.10
N GLY A 71 8.07 17.84 -31.48
CA GLY A 71 7.70 19.21 -31.81
C GLY A 71 8.83 20.21 -31.58
N ILE A 72 9.54 20.08 -30.46
CA ILE A 72 10.73 20.90 -30.16
C ILE A 72 11.81 20.67 -31.22
N ASP A 73 12.13 19.43 -31.55
CA ASP A 73 13.17 19.10 -32.55
C ASP A 73 12.84 19.69 -33.93
N THR A 74 11.57 19.58 -34.34
CA THR A 74 11.08 20.18 -35.59
C THR A 74 11.28 21.69 -35.61
N LEU A 75 10.86 22.39 -34.54
CA LEU A 75 11.02 23.84 -34.42
C LEU A 75 12.50 24.26 -34.39
N MET A 76 13.36 23.47 -33.74
CA MET A 76 14.81 23.72 -33.71
C MET A 76 15.44 23.52 -35.10
N GLY A 77 15.00 22.50 -35.84
CA GLY A 77 15.40 22.27 -37.23
C GLY A 77 15.03 23.44 -38.14
N GLU A 78 13.81 23.95 -38.03
CA GLU A 78 13.36 25.14 -38.76
C GLU A 78 14.19 26.38 -38.36
N ALA A 79 14.36 26.63 -37.07
CA ALA A 79 15.13 27.76 -36.56
C ALA A 79 16.60 27.73 -37.02
N ARG A 80 17.19 26.53 -37.13
CA ARG A 80 18.56 26.34 -37.64
C ARG A 80 18.71 26.83 -39.09
N THR A 81 17.67 26.81 -39.92
CA THR A 81 17.75 27.30 -41.31
C THR A 81 18.05 28.79 -41.42
N TYR A 82 17.72 29.56 -40.37
CA TYR A 82 18.01 31.00 -40.29
C TYR A 82 19.38 31.29 -39.66
N CYS A 83 20.13 30.27 -39.23
CA CYS A 83 21.41 30.40 -38.55
C CYS A 83 22.58 30.43 -39.54
N GLN A 84 23.50 31.39 -39.36
CA GLN A 84 24.72 31.51 -40.17
C GLN A 84 25.94 30.77 -39.56
N GLY A 85 25.70 29.88 -38.59
CA GLY A 85 26.74 29.12 -37.88
C GLY A 85 27.33 29.86 -36.67
N GLY A 86 28.52 29.43 -36.24
CA GLY A 86 29.17 29.91 -35.02
C GLY A 86 28.51 29.38 -33.74
N LYS A 87 28.62 30.13 -32.64
CA LYS A 87 28.14 29.71 -31.32
C LYS A 87 26.66 29.30 -31.28
N LEU A 88 25.81 29.89 -32.14
CA LEU A 88 24.40 29.52 -32.22
C LEU A 88 24.20 28.14 -32.87
N GLY A 89 25.04 27.77 -33.83
CA GLY A 89 25.08 26.41 -34.39
C GLY A 89 25.43 25.36 -33.33
N ASP A 90 26.47 25.64 -32.54
CA ASP A 90 26.89 24.74 -31.44
C ASP A 90 25.79 24.55 -30.39
N ILE A 91 24.95 25.57 -30.15
CA ILE A 91 23.79 25.46 -29.26
C ILE A 91 22.73 24.53 -29.86
N PHE A 92 22.43 24.65 -31.15
CA PHE A 92 21.49 23.75 -31.80
C PHE A 92 21.97 22.30 -31.76
N ASP A 93 23.26 22.03 -31.99
CA ASP A 93 23.81 20.66 -31.89
C ASP A 93 23.61 20.11 -30.47
N GLN A 94 23.90 20.92 -29.44
CA GLN A 94 23.66 20.53 -28.04
C GLN A 94 22.20 20.26 -27.74
N VAL A 95 21.26 21.03 -28.32
CA VAL A 95 19.83 20.79 -28.13
C VAL A 95 19.42 19.48 -28.78
N THR A 96 19.87 19.19 -30.00
CA THR A 96 19.62 17.92 -30.68
C THR A 96 20.16 16.72 -29.87
N ASP A 97 21.35 16.84 -29.27
CA ASP A 97 21.88 15.80 -28.38
C ASP A 97 20.99 15.56 -27.15
N LYS A 98 20.42 16.63 -26.58
CA LYS A 98 19.48 16.51 -25.44
C LYS A 98 18.15 15.89 -25.86
N VAL A 99 17.61 16.28 -27.02
CA VAL A 99 16.42 15.66 -27.61
C VAL A 99 16.63 14.15 -27.78
N ASN A 100 17.74 13.74 -28.38
CA ASN A 100 18.10 12.33 -28.55
C ASN A 100 18.21 11.57 -27.23
N THR A 101 18.80 12.21 -26.21
CA THR A 101 18.90 11.63 -24.86
C THR A 101 17.51 11.38 -24.26
N VAL A 102 16.54 12.27 -24.49
CA VAL A 102 15.16 12.08 -24.00
C VAL A 102 14.48 10.93 -24.74
N PHE A 103 14.62 10.84 -26.08
CA PHE A 103 14.07 9.70 -26.82
C PHE A 103 14.63 8.36 -26.35
N GLU A 104 15.94 8.28 -26.14
CA GLU A 104 16.58 7.06 -25.63
C GLU A 104 16.05 6.72 -24.23
N ALA A 105 15.97 7.69 -23.32
CA ALA A 105 15.43 7.49 -21.98
C ALA A 105 13.96 7.02 -21.99
N CYS A 106 13.12 7.64 -22.82
CA CYS A 106 11.72 7.25 -22.98
C CYS A 106 11.56 5.89 -23.66
N SER A 107 12.47 5.47 -24.54
CA SER A 107 12.40 4.14 -25.19
C SER A 107 12.52 2.98 -24.19
N PHE A 108 13.23 3.16 -23.07
CA PHE A 108 13.30 2.17 -21.99
C PHE A 108 11.98 2.02 -21.21
N GLN A 109 11.04 2.97 -21.37
CA GLN A 109 9.72 2.89 -20.75
C GLN A 109 8.89 1.75 -21.34
N ASP A 110 9.05 1.38 -22.62
CA ASP A 110 8.35 0.22 -23.22
C ASP A 110 8.70 -1.09 -22.50
N ILE A 111 10.00 -1.35 -22.28
CA ILE A 111 10.46 -2.54 -21.53
C ILE A 111 9.93 -2.51 -20.09
N THR A 112 9.86 -1.31 -19.49
CA THR A 112 9.32 -1.14 -18.14
C THR A 112 7.83 -1.41 -18.10
N GLY A 113 7.05 -0.90 -19.06
CA GLY A 113 5.62 -1.17 -19.23
C GLY A 113 5.35 -2.66 -19.36
N GLN A 114 6.05 -3.36 -20.26
CA GLN A 114 5.92 -4.81 -20.42
C GLN A 114 6.22 -5.59 -19.14
N ARG A 115 7.24 -5.19 -18.37
CA ARG A 115 7.57 -5.82 -17.08
C ARG A 115 6.48 -5.59 -16.05
N ILE A 116 5.96 -4.37 -15.96
CA ILE A 116 4.87 -4.04 -15.04
C ILE A 116 3.63 -4.86 -15.43
N THR A 117 3.24 -4.90 -16.70
CA THR A 117 2.10 -5.71 -17.17
C THR A 117 2.20 -7.18 -16.77
N LYS A 118 3.41 -7.78 -16.79
CA LYS A 118 3.61 -9.15 -16.29
C LYS A 118 3.37 -9.28 -14.78
N VAL A 119 3.81 -8.29 -13.99
CA VAL A 119 3.54 -8.22 -12.55
C VAL A 119 2.04 -8.06 -12.29
N VAL A 120 1.36 -7.18 -13.02
CA VAL A 120 -0.09 -6.97 -12.87
C VAL A 120 -0.87 -8.25 -13.14
N ASN A 121 -0.55 -8.96 -14.22
CA ASN A 121 -1.17 -10.26 -14.53
C ASN A 121 -0.95 -11.30 -13.42
N SER A 122 0.23 -11.30 -12.80
CA SER A 122 0.53 -12.20 -11.68
C SER A 122 -0.28 -11.82 -10.42
N MET A 123 -0.42 -10.53 -10.14
CA MET A 123 -1.24 -10.05 -9.03
C MET A 123 -2.73 -10.36 -9.25
N LYS A 124 -3.22 -10.23 -10.48
CA LYS A 124 -4.59 -10.62 -10.86
C LYS A 124 -4.86 -12.09 -10.55
N PHE A 125 -3.93 -12.97 -10.92
CA PHE A 125 -4.05 -14.39 -10.60
C PHE A 125 -4.16 -14.65 -9.09
N VAL A 126 -3.31 -14.01 -8.29
CA VAL A 126 -3.33 -14.13 -6.82
C VAL A 126 -4.66 -13.62 -6.24
N GLU A 127 -5.12 -12.46 -6.70
CA GLU A 127 -6.38 -11.85 -6.30
C GLU A 127 -7.58 -12.77 -6.62
N GLU A 128 -7.63 -13.34 -7.82
CA GLU A 128 -8.67 -14.30 -8.21
C GLU A 128 -8.67 -15.55 -7.34
N ARG A 129 -7.49 -16.13 -7.04
CA ARG A 129 -7.39 -17.32 -6.18
C ARG A 129 -7.86 -17.03 -4.76
N ILE A 130 -7.44 -15.91 -4.17
CA ILE A 130 -7.88 -15.52 -2.82
C ILE A 130 -9.39 -15.30 -2.79
N ASN A 131 -9.95 -14.59 -3.77
CA ASN A 131 -11.39 -14.37 -3.86
C ASN A 131 -12.17 -15.68 -4.03
N ALA A 132 -11.66 -16.63 -4.83
CA ALA A 132 -12.28 -17.94 -5.02
C ALA A 132 -12.33 -18.74 -3.71
N ILE A 133 -11.23 -18.79 -2.95
CA ILE A 133 -11.17 -19.54 -1.68
C ILE A 133 -12.13 -18.91 -0.65
N ILE A 134 -12.16 -17.58 -0.55
CA ILE A 134 -13.09 -16.85 0.32
C ILE A 134 -14.53 -17.14 -0.05
N PHE A 135 -14.85 -17.15 -1.35
CA PHE A 135 -16.18 -17.49 -1.83
C PHE A 135 -16.58 -18.92 -1.43
N THR A 136 -15.67 -19.88 -1.55
CA THR A 136 -15.91 -21.28 -1.15
C THR A 136 -16.16 -21.43 0.35
N TRP A 137 -15.49 -20.64 1.21
CA TRP A 137 -15.67 -20.75 2.67
C TRP A 137 -16.97 -20.14 3.18
N GLY A 138 -17.60 -19.26 2.41
CA GLY A 138 -18.86 -18.62 2.79
C GLY A 138 -18.71 -17.56 3.89
N ARG A 139 -19.70 -16.67 3.97
CA ARG A 139 -19.68 -15.46 4.81
C ARG A 139 -19.60 -15.76 6.31
N GLU A 140 -20.25 -16.82 6.77
CA GLU A 140 -20.31 -17.17 8.20
C GLU A 140 -18.94 -17.58 8.75
N GLU A 141 -18.19 -18.42 8.04
CA GLU A 141 -16.86 -18.84 8.49
C GLU A 141 -15.82 -17.73 8.41
N LEU A 142 -15.91 -16.86 7.40
CA LEU A 142 -15.09 -15.64 7.36
C LEU A 142 -15.35 -14.74 8.57
N THR A 143 -16.61 -14.61 8.97
CA THR A 143 -16.98 -13.77 10.12
C THR A 143 -16.40 -14.33 11.42
N LYS A 144 -16.47 -15.65 11.62
CA LYS A 144 -15.87 -16.31 12.80
C LYS A 144 -14.36 -16.09 12.85
N VAL A 145 -13.65 -16.30 11.74
CA VAL A 145 -12.19 -16.12 11.68
C VAL A 145 -11.81 -14.66 11.92
N VAL A 146 -12.56 -13.69 11.38
CA VAL A 146 -12.31 -12.26 11.62
C VAL A 146 -12.54 -11.87 13.08
N VAL A 147 -13.58 -12.39 13.73
CA VAL A 147 -13.83 -12.17 15.17
C VAL A 147 -12.70 -12.77 16.00
N GLU A 148 -12.29 -14.00 15.74
CA GLU A 148 -11.16 -14.63 16.45
C GLU A 148 -9.83 -13.88 16.24
N ILE A 149 -9.59 -13.30 15.06
CA ILE A 149 -8.42 -12.46 14.80
C ILE A 149 -8.48 -11.19 15.65
N LYS A 150 -9.64 -10.53 15.72
CA LYS A 150 -9.81 -9.30 16.50
C LYS A 150 -9.71 -9.55 18.00
N GLU A 151 -10.31 -10.61 18.51
CA GLU A 151 -10.24 -10.98 19.93
C GLU A 151 -8.81 -11.38 20.35
N LYS A 152 -8.01 -11.96 19.46
CA LYS A 152 -6.58 -12.24 19.71
C LYS A 152 -5.67 -11.03 19.46
N GLN A 153 -6.18 -9.97 18.82
CA GLN A 153 -5.49 -8.69 18.61
C GLN A 153 -5.91 -7.63 19.64
N ASP A 154 -6.74 -7.97 20.64
CA ASP A 154 -6.98 -7.05 21.75
C ASP A 154 -5.65 -6.81 22.46
N ASP A 155 -5.16 -5.60 22.21
CA ASP A 155 -4.01 -4.99 22.85
C ASP A 155 -4.17 -5.14 24.36
N PRO A 156 -3.29 -5.88 25.06
CA PRO A 156 -3.36 -6.01 26.51
C PRO A 156 -3.32 -4.65 27.22
N ASP A 157 -2.84 -3.59 26.55
CA ASP A 157 -2.77 -2.24 27.09
C ASP A 157 -4.10 -1.46 27.00
N LYS A 158 -5.08 -1.92 26.20
CA LYS A 158 -6.43 -1.30 26.22
C LYS A 158 -7.14 -1.48 27.55
N ASN A 159 -6.85 -2.55 28.29
CA ASN A 159 -7.36 -2.77 29.64
C ASN A 159 -6.56 -2.01 30.72
N LEU A 160 -5.41 -1.41 30.39
CA LEU A 160 -4.61 -0.59 31.31
C LEU A 160 -4.98 0.90 31.26
N LEU A 161 -5.75 1.31 30.25
CA LEU A 161 -6.23 2.68 30.08
C LEU A 161 -7.55 2.92 30.85
N HIS A 162 -7.51 2.78 32.18
CA HIS A 162 -8.50 3.47 33.01
C HIS A 162 -8.20 4.96 32.95
N GLY A 163 -9.04 5.72 32.23
CA GLY A 163 -8.98 7.18 32.19
C GLY A 163 -9.13 7.80 33.59
N PRO A 164 -8.90 9.12 33.73
CA PRO A 164 -8.98 9.81 35.03
C PRO A 164 -10.30 9.48 35.73
N GLN A 165 -10.19 8.88 36.93
CA GLN A 165 -11.33 8.41 37.70
C GLN A 165 -12.27 9.57 38.04
N LEU A 166 -13.58 9.31 38.03
CA LEU A 166 -14.60 10.30 38.37
C LEU A 166 -14.38 10.85 39.80
N PRO A 167 -14.72 12.13 40.08
CA PRO A 167 -14.58 12.71 41.42
C PRO A 167 -15.29 11.83 42.47
N GLY A 168 -14.53 11.33 43.45
CA GLY A 168 -15.03 10.45 44.51
C GLY A 168 -14.95 8.94 44.23
N GLN A 169 -14.47 8.52 43.05
CA GLN A 169 -14.17 7.11 42.73
C GLN A 169 -12.66 6.80 42.76
N GLY A 170 -11.85 7.78 43.19
CA GLY A 170 -10.44 7.64 43.54
C GLY A 170 -10.22 6.66 44.68
N VAL A 171 -9.13 5.90 44.65
CA VAL A 171 -8.61 5.25 45.86
C VAL A 171 -8.43 6.33 46.93
N SER A 172 -9.06 6.15 48.08
CA SER A 172 -9.04 7.18 49.14
C SER A 172 -7.66 7.25 49.79
N GLN A 173 -7.25 8.43 50.25
CA GLN A 173 -5.95 8.59 50.93
C GLN A 173 -5.85 7.68 52.17
N ASP A 174 -6.96 7.44 52.88
CA ASP A 174 -7.03 6.50 54.01
C ASP A 174 -6.79 5.03 53.60
N GLU A 175 -7.02 4.69 52.33
CA GLU A 175 -6.81 3.36 51.75
C GLU A 175 -5.39 3.23 51.21
N VAL A 176 -4.84 4.30 50.63
CA VAL A 176 -3.41 4.44 50.31
C VAL A 176 -2.55 4.35 51.57
N ASP A 177 -2.93 5.07 52.63
CA ASP A 177 -2.23 5.08 53.91
C ASP A 177 -2.35 3.73 54.63
N ARG A 178 -3.42 2.96 54.39
CA ARG A 178 -3.57 1.58 54.88
C ARG A 178 -2.67 0.60 54.13
N MET A 179 -2.53 0.74 52.82
CA MET A 179 -1.62 -0.06 52.00
C MET A 179 -0.14 0.28 52.26
N LEU A 180 0.15 1.52 52.66
CA LEU A 180 1.51 2.01 52.93
C LEU A 180 1.84 2.09 54.43
N ALA A 181 0.95 1.62 55.31
CA ALA A 181 1.19 1.60 56.74
C ALA A 181 2.41 0.72 57.07
N GLN A 182 3.33 1.30 57.86
CA GLN A 182 4.67 0.80 58.17
C GLN A 182 4.75 -0.65 58.69
N THR A 183 3.64 -1.26 59.13
CA THR A 183 3.60 -2.62 59.69
C THR A 183 3.90 -3.74 58.68
N ASP A 184 3.71 -3.51 57.39
CA ASP A 184 4.04 -4.51 56.35
C ASP A 184 5.45 -4.32 55.77
N ILE A 185 6.01 -3.12 55.87
CA ILE A 185 7.40 -2.82 55.48
C ILE A 185 8.37 -3.36 56.54
N ASP A 186 8.04 -3.24 57.82
CA ASP A 186 8.88 -3.75 58.92
C ASP A 186 8.97 -5.29 58.94
N LYS A 187 7.98 -6.01 58.39
CA LYS A 187 8.02 -7.48 58.20
C LYS A 187 8.92 -7.93 57.05
N LEU A 188 9.31 -7.03 56.15
CA LEU A 188 10.19 -7.35 55.02
C LEU A 188 11.68 -7.18 55.36
N PHE A 189 12.00 -6.47 56.44
CA PHE A 189 13.38 -6.14 56.84
C PHE A 189 13.70 -6.43 58.31
N GLY A 190 12.82 -7.16 59.02
CA GLY A 190 13.06 -7.73 60.35
C GLY A 190 13.34 -9.22 60.30
#